data_AF-A0A6B3EBP0-F1
#
_entry.id   AF-A0A6B3EBP0-F1
#
_cell.length_a   1.000
_cell.length_b   1.000
_cell.length_c   1.000
_cell.angle_alpha   90.00
_cell.angle_beta   90.00
_cell.angle_gamma   90.00
#
_symmetry.space_group_name_H-M   'P 1'
#
loop_
_entity.id
_entity.type
_entity.pdbx_description
1 polymer ?
#
loop_
_entity_poly.entity_id
_entity_poly.type
_entity_poly.pdbx_seq_one_letter_code
_entity_poly.pdbx_strand_id
1 'polypeptide(L)'
;DDAFPDVTVDAVLCNPPFADRDWGHDELAYDPRWAYGLPPRFESELAWVQHALAHLEPGGHAVMLLPPALAFRSSGRRVRAELVRAGALRAVVSLPARAAYPLHIGLQIWVFQRPEPGSSDRTAVLFVDGEGEQRDGAAGTSSATADAGTRGGSRPRRSGSSSSAASSAATSF
;
A
#
# COMPACT_ATOMS: atom_id res chain seq x y z
N ASP A 1 25.59 -3.83 1.14
CA ASP A 1 25.96 -5.25 1.08
C ASP A 1 24.95 -6.12 1.78
N ASP A 2 24.78 -7.34 1.27
CA ASP A 2 23.92 -8.38 1.82
C ASP A 2 24.64 -9.09 2.97
N ALA A 3 24.05 -9.06 4.16
CA ALA A 3 24.65 -9.69 5.33
C ALA A 3 24.44 -11.21 5.37
N PHE A 4 23.49 -11.75 4.61
CA PHE A 4 23.07 -13.16 4.66
C PHE A 4 22.83 -13.75 3.27
N PRO A 5 23.84 -13.72 2.37
CA PRO A 5 23.65 -14.00 0.94
C PRO A 5 23.12 -15.41 0.63
N ASP A 6 23.41 -16.40 1.48
CA ASP A 6 23.04 -17.80 1.26
C ASP A 6 21.82 -18.24 2.10
N VAL A 7 21.19 -17.31 2.82
CA VAL A 7 20.06 -17.63 3.70
C VAL A 7 18.75 -17.43 2.98
N THR A 8 17.91 -18.46 3.03
CA THR A 8 16.51 -18.41 2.61
C THR A 8 15.59 -18.69 3.80
N VAL A 9 14.39 -18.12 3.76
CA VAL A 9 13.38 -18.22 4.81
C VAL A 9 11.98 -18.42 4.22
N ASP A 10 11.07 -19.03 4.99
CA ASP A 10 9.67 -19.16 4.56
C ASP A 10 8.91 -17.84 4.59
N ALA A 11 9.34 -16.91 5.45
CA ALA A 11 8.68 -15.63 5.64
C ALA A 11 9.63 -14.47 5.96
N VAL A 12 9.34 -13.31 5.38
CA VAL A 12 9.99 -12.03 5.69
C VAL A 12 8.93 -11.06 6.22
N LEU A 13 9.21 -10.38 7.34
CA LEU A 13 8.43 -9.26 7.84
C LEU A 13 9.34 -8.04 7.93
N CYS A 14 9.01 -6.95 7.22
CA CYS A 14 9.93 -5.81 7.10
C CYS A 14 9.20 -4.46 7.11
N ASN A 15 9.77 -3.50 7.83
CA ASN A 15 9.47 -2.07 7.71
C ASN A 15 10.77 -1.36 7.27
N PRO A 16 11.08 -1.33 5.96
CA PRO A 16 12.36 -0.81 5.48
C PRO A 16 12.43 0.72 5.57
N PRO A 17 13.63 1.33 5.53
CA PRO A 17 13.75 2.76 5.32
C PRO A 17 13.16 3.15 3.95
N PHE A 18 12.40 4.24 3.93
CA PHE A 18 11.74 4.76 2.72
C PHE A 18 12.55 5.90 2.09
N ALA A 19 12.45 6.04 0.77
CA ALA A 19 13.07 7.09 -0.02
C ALA A 19 14.57 7.29 0.25
N ASP A 20 15.26 6.24 0.70
CA ASP A 20 16.72 6.23 0.79
C ASP A 20 17.32 6.50 -0.58
N ARG A 21 18.24 7.47 -0.66
CA ARG A 21 18.90 7.90 -1.90
C ARG A 21 20.28 7.28 -2.07
N ASP A 22 20.84 6.75 -0.99
CA ASP A 22 22.23 6.30 -0.89
C ASP A 22 22.29 4.77 -0.65
N TRP A 23 21.28 4.04 -1.11
CA TRP A 23 21.16 2.58 -0.95
C TRP A 23 22.15 1.75 -1.79
N GLY A 24 23.04 2.40 -2.55
CA GLY A 24 24.05 1.73 -3.37
C GLY A 24 23.60 1.33 -4.78
N HIS A 25 22.77 2.17 -5.43
CA HIS A 25 22.22 1.88 -6.76
C HIS A 25 23.28 1.51 -7.81
N ASP A 26 24.40 2.23 -7.84
CA ASP A 26 25.40 2.08 -8.91
C ASP A 26 26.25 0.82 -8.69
N GLU A 27 26.58 0.54 -7.42
CA GLU A 27 27.31 -0.66 -6.99
C GLU A 27 26.50 -1.93 -7.25
N LEU A 28 25.17 -1.84 -7.13
CA LEU A 28 24.27 -2.97 -7.28
C LEU A 28 23.66 -3.09 -8.68
N ALA A 29 24.12 -2.34 -9.69
CA ALA A 29 23.47 -2.30 -11.00
C ALA A 29 23.29 -3.67 -11.69
N TYR A 30 24.14 -4.66 -11.37
CA TYR A 30 24.11 -6.02 -11.91
C TYR A 30 23.81 -7.10 -10.87
N ASP A 31 23.26 -6.71 -9.73
CA ASP A 31 22.96 -7.64 -8.64
C ASP A 31 21.90 -8.68 -9.07
N PRO A 32 22.13 -9.98 -8.81
CA PRO A 32 21.22 -11.05 -9.23
C PRO A 32 19.83 -10.97 -8.56
N ARG A 33 19.68 -10.21 -7.48
CA ARG A 33 18.40 -10.02 -6.78
C ARG A 33 17.39 -9.24 -7.63
N TRP A 34 17.82 -8.53 -8.68
CA TRP A 34 16.95 -7.75 -9.57
C TRP A 34 16.18 -8.59 -10.60
N ALA A 35 15.55 -9.68 -10.16
CA ALA A 35 14.81 -10.62 -10.99
C ALA A 35 13.61 -9.98 -11.72
N TYR A 36 13.07 -8.88 -11.19
CA TYR A 36 11.93 -8.14 -11.75
C TYR A 36 12.36 -6.84 -12.44
N GLY A 37 13.68 -6.66 -12.63
CA GLY A 37 14.30 -5.49 -13.23
C GLY A 37 14.98 -4.57 -12.21
N LEU A 38 15.92 -3.75 -12.69
CA LEU A 38 16.70 -2.82 -11.88
C LEU A 38 15.77 -1.81 -11.16
N PRO A 39 15.78 -1.73 -9.81
CA PRO A 39 15.07 -0.69 -9.07
C PRO A 39 15.52 0.71 -9.51
N PRO A 40 14.60 1.66 -9.74
CA PRO A 40 14.97 3.04 -10.00
C PRO A 40 15.75 3.66 -8.82
N ARG A 41 16.75 4.50 -9.12
CA ARG A 41 17.59 5.15 -8.10
C ARG A 41 16.80 5.81 -6.95
N PHE A 42 15.66 6.42 -7.25
CA PHE A 42 14.83 7.14 -6.26
C PHE A 42 13.66 6.33 -5.70
N GLU A 43 13.66 5.00 -5.90
CA GLU A 43 12.65 4.08 -5.37
C GLU A 43 13.32 2.89 -4.66
N SER A 44 14.05 3.18 -3.58
CA SER A 44 14.72 2.16 -2.76
C SER A 44 13.75 1.12 -2.18
N GLU A 45 12.47 1.44 -2.03
CA GLU A 45 11.46 0.47 -1.63
C GLU A 45 11.38 -0.72 -2.60
N LEU A 46 11.57 -0.50 -3.90
CA LEU A 46 11.60 -1.59 -4.89
C LEU A 46 12.87 -2.43 -4.80
N ALA A 47 13.97 -1.85 -4.31
CA ALA A 47 15.18 -2.61 -3.99
C ALA A 47 14.93 -3.51 -2.77
N TRP A 48 14.31 -2.98 -1.71
CA TRP A 48 13.95 -3.78 -0.53
C TRP A 48 12.97 -4.90 -0.84
N VAL A 49 11.96 -4.66 -1.68
CA VAL A 49 11.01 -5.69 -2.12
C VAL A 49 11.73 -6.85 -2.82
N GLN A 50 12.62 -6.53 -3.77
CA GLN A 50 13.35 -7.57 -4.50
C GLN A 50 14.39 -8.29 -3.64
N HIS A 51 15.02 -7.57 -2.70
CA HIS A 51 15.88 -8.19 -1.69
C HIS A 51 15.11 -9.19 -0.83
N ALA A 52 13.94 -8.81 -0.30
CA ALA A 52 13.09 -9.72 0.47
C ALA A 52 12.68 -10.95 -0.35
N LEU A 53 12.25 -10.76 -1.60
CA LEU A 53 11.88 -11.86 -2.50
C LEU A 53 13.04 -12.83 -2.80
N ALA A 54 14.27 -12.32 -2.91
CA ALA A 54 15.45 -13.14 -3.16
C ALA A 54 15.78 -14.09 -2.01
N HIS A 55 15.46 -13.70 -0.76
CA HIS A 55 15.66 -14.51 0.45
C HIS A 55 14.46 -15.38 0.83
N LEU A 56 13.39 -15.42 0.04
CA LEU A 56 12.29 -16.34 0.33
C LEU A 56 12.57 -17.72 -0.28
N GLU A 57 12.16 -18.80 0.37
CA GLU A 57 11.97 -20.08 -0.32
C GLU A 57 10.88 -19.95 -1.40
N PRO A 58 10.88 -20.74 -2.49
CA PRO A 58 9.75 -20.80 -3.42
C PRO A 58 8.44 -21.04 -2.67
N GLY A 59 7.43 -20.20 -2.91
CA GLY A 59 6.15 -20.24 -2.19
C GLY A 59 6.13 -19.46 -0.86
N GLY A 60 7.30 -19.06 -0.35
CA GLY A 60 7.43 -18.22 0.85
C GLY A 60 6.86 -16.81 0.65
N HIS A 61 6.57 -16.11 1.75
CA HIS A 61 5.86 -14.83 1.75
C HIS A 61 6.64 -13.68 2.38
N ALA A 62 6.61 -12.51 1.77
CA ALA A 62 7.06 -11.26 2.40
C ALA A 62 5.87 -10.36 2.71
N VAL A 63 5.83 -9.83 3.94
CA VAL A 63 4.88 -8.83 4.37
C VAL A 63 5.66 -7.56 4.69
N MET A 64 5.40 -6.50 3.94
CA MET A 64 6.18 -5.27 4.01
C MET A 64 5.30 -4.06 4.23
N LEU A 65 5.73 -3.16 5.10
CA LEU A 65 5.12 -1.86 5.29
C LEU A 65 5.73 -0.87 4.30
N LEU A 66 4.92 -0.31 3.38
CA LEU A 66 5.41 0.52 2.27
C LEU A 66 4.55 1.78 2.10
N PRO A 67 5.10 2.89 1.58
CA PRO A 67 4.33 4.11 1.33
C PRO A 67 3.38 3.95 0.11
N PRO A 68 2.17 4.54 0.14
CA PRO A 68 1.21 4.49 -0.97
C PRO A 68 1.78 4.98 -2.30
N ALA A 69 2.73 5.92 -2.28
CA ALA A 69 3.41 6.44 -3.46
C ALA A 69 4.03 5.35 -4.33
N LEU A 70 4.47 4.24 -3.72
CA LEU A 70 5.05 3.11 -4.43
C LEU A 70 4.12 2.55 -5.50
N ALA A 71 2.80 2.54 -5.27
CA ALA A 71 1.83 1.98 -6.22
C ALA A 71 1.75 2.75 -7.54
N PHE A 72 2.03 4.06 -7.55
CA PHE A 72 1.70 4.92 -8.70
C PHE A 72 2.88 5.73 -9.27
N ARG A 73 4.04 5.77 -8.62
CA ARG A 73 5.23 6.46 -9.18
C ARG A 73 5.63 5.88 -10.53
N SER A 74 5.77 6.71 -11.56
CA SER A 74 6.01 6.24 -12.94
C SER A 74 7.36 5.55 -13.13
N SER A 75 8.40 5.96 -12.40
CA SER A 75 9.73 5.37 -12.46
C SER A 75 9.74 3.87 -12.16
N GLY A 76 8.96 3.43 -11.17
CA GLY A 76 8.83 2.04 -10.76
C GLY A 76 7.89 1.19 -11.61
N ARG A 77 7.21 1.78 -12.60
CA ARG A 77 6.16 1.10 -13.40
C ARG A 77 6.63 -0.23 -13.97
N ARG A 78 7.87 -0.29 -14.49
CA ARG A 78 8.40 -1.51 -15.10
C ARG A 78 8.55 -2.63 -14.08
N VAL A 79 9.20 -2.38 -12.95
CA VAL A 79 9.39 -3.37 -11.88
C VAL A 79 8.07 -3.83 -11.30
N ARG A 80 7.13 -2.91 -11.03
CA ARG A 80 5.79 -3.26 -10.54
C ARG A 80 5.01 -4.12 -11.53
N ALA A 81 5.09 -3.80 -12.82
CA ALA A 81 4.41 -4.60 -13.84
C ALA A 81 4.97 -6.03 -13.89
N GLU A 82 6.28 -6.22 -13.74
CA GLU A 82 6.88 -7.55 -13.65
C GLU A 82 6.50 -8.29 -12.36
N LEU A 83 6.48 -7.61 -11.21
CA LEU A 83 6.00 -8.19 -9.94
C LEU A 83 4.56 -8.72 -10.05
N VAL A 84 3.68 -8.00 -10.75
CA VAL A 84 2.30 -8.43 -10.99
C VAL A 84 2.24 -9.57 -12.01
N ARG A 85 2.94 -9.46 -13.14
CA ARG A 85 2.96 -10.49 -14.20
C ARG A 85 3.48 -11.83 -13.71
N ALA A 86 4.51 -11.79 -12.87
CA ALA A 86 5.10 -12.98 -12.28
C ALA A 86 4.26 -13.57 -11.13
N GLY A 87 3.16 -12.93 -10.73
CA GLY A 87 2.36 -13.36 -9.57
C GLY A 87 3.04 -13.13 -8.23
N ALA A 88 4.11 -12.32 -8.18
CA ALA A 88 4.87 -12.07 -6.97
C ALA A 88 4.16 -11.11 -6.02
N LEU A 89 3.41 -10.11 -6.53
CA LEU A 89 2.55 -9.27 -5.71
C LEU A 89 1.20 -9.97 -5.47
N ARG A 90 0.81 -10.16 -4.21
CA ARG A 90 -0.40 -10.89 -3.82
C ARG A 90 -1.48 -10.01 -3.24
N ALA A 91 -1.11 -9.02 -2.43
CA ALA A 91 -2.07 -8.09 -1.86
C ALA A 91 -1.48 -6.71 -1.56
N VAL A 92 -2.35 -5.69 -1.57
CA VAL A 92 -2.09 -4.34 -1.08
C VAL A 92 -3.25 -3.95 -0.15
N VAL A 93 -2.92 -3.65 1.10
CA VAL A 93 -3.88 -3.29 2.15
C VAL A 93 -3.56 -1.87 2.61
N SER A 94 -4.47 -0.93 2.35
CA SER A 94 -4.35 0.43 2.88
C SER A 94 -4.64 0.43 4.37
N LEU A 95 -3.81 1.13 5.16
CA LEU A 95 -4.02 1.29 6.59
C LEU A 95 -4.69 2.64 6.89
N PRO A 96 -5.49 2.74 7.97
CA PRO A 96 -5.97 4.02 8.46
C PRO A 96 -4.82 5.01 8.69
N ALA A 97 -5.12 6.30 8.54
CA ALA A 97 -4.17 7.34 8.85
C ALA A 97 -3.62 7.17 10.28
N ARG A 98 -2.30 7.29 10.44
CA ARG A 98 -1.58 7.17 11.72
C ARG A 98 -1.64 5.78 12.36
N ALA A 99 -1.97 4.73 11.61
CA ALA A 99 -1.96 3.35 12.11
C ALA A 99 -0.54 2.79 12.36
N ALA A 100 0.49 3.36 11.74
CA ALA A 100 1.88 2.92 11.92
C ALA A 100 2.86 4.10 11.82
N TYR A 101 4.05 3.93 12.42
CA TYR A 101 5.14 4.90 12.33
C TYR A 101 5.87 4.78 11.00
N PRO A 102 6.27 5.91 10.38
CA PRO A 102 6.10 7.29 10.82
C PRO A 102 4.67 7.83 10.65
N LEU A 103 4.11 8.49 11.68
CA LEU A 103 2.69 8.89 11.71
C LEU A 103 2.29 10.01 10.71
N HIS A 104 3.25 10.61 10.01
CA HIS A 104 3.02 11.71 9.07
C HIS A 104 2.86 11.22 7.61
N ILE A 105 3.03 9.93 7.36
CA ILE A 105 2.77 9.30 6.07
C ILE A 105 1.66 8.25 6.24
N GLY A 106 0.78 8.15 5.24
CA GLY A 106 -0.05 6.95 5.08
C GLY A 106 0.84 5.76 4.78
N LEU A 107 0.46 4.57 5.23
CA LEU A 107 1.22 3.33 5.02
C LEU A 107 0.29 2.23 4.53
N GLN A 108 0.85 1.29 3.77
CA GLN A 108 0.15 0.14 3.25
C GLN A 108 0.92 -1.12 3.60
N ILE A 109 0.21 -2.21 3.87
CA ILE A 109 0.79 -3.54 3.94
C ILE A 109 0.77 -4.14 2.55
N TRP A 110 1.94 -4.47 2.03
CA TRP A 110 2.11 -5.19 0.78
C TRP A 110 2.49 -6.63 1.08
N VAL A 111 1.77 -7.57 0.49
CA VAL A 111 2.04 -9.00 0.61
C VAL A 111 2.60 -9.49 -0.71
N PHE A 112 3.78 -10.09 -0.64
CA PHE A 112 4.45 -10.72 -1.76
C PHE A 112 4.63 -12.21 -1.51
N GLN A 113 4.79 -12.96 -2.58
CA GLN A 113 5.14 -14.36 -2.56
C GLN A 113 6.23 -14.63 -3.59
N ARG A 114 7.24 -15.44 -3.26
CA ARG A 114 8.20 -15.91 -4.27
C ARG A 114 7.50 -16.94 -5.16
N PRO A 115 7.41 -16.73 -6.48
CA PRO A 115 6.71 -17.67 -7.37
C PRO A 115 7.30 -19.08 -7.31
N GLU A 116 6.43 -20.10 -7.22
CA GLU A 116 6.85 -21.49 -7.29
C GLU A 116 7.06 -21.93 -8.75
N PRO A 117 8.21 -22.56 -9.09
CA PRO A 117 8.43 -23.10 -10.42
C PRO A 117 7.35 -24.10 -10.82
N GLY A 118 6.68 -23.85 -11.96
CA GLY A 118 5.63 -24.74 -12.48
C GLY A 118 4.24 -24.54 -11.87
N SER A 119 4.08 -23.60 -10.93
CA SER A 119 2.74 -23.19 -10.47
C SER A 119 2.02 -22.38 -11.56
N SER A 120 0.73 -22.65 -11.77
CA SER A 120 -0.15 -21.77 -12.55
C SER A 120 -0.63 -20.64 -11.64
N ASP A 121 0.31 -19.83 -11.17
CA ASP A 121 0.02 -18.87 -10.11
C ASP A 121 -1.00 -17.84 -10.60
N ARG A 122 -2.00 -17.55 -9.74
CA ARG A 122 -3.03 -16.57 -10.07
C ARG A 122 -2.40 -15.18 -10.02
N THR A 123 -2.40 -14.47 -11.15
CA THR A 123 -1.99 -13.05 -11.26
C THR A 123 -2.97 -12.07 -10.60
N ALA A 124 -3.91 -12.57 -9.79
CA ALA A 124 -4.90 -11.74 -9.12
C ALA A 124 -4.28 -11.13 -7.87
N VAL A 125 -4.31 -9.80 -7.80
CA VAL A 125 -3.86 -9.03 -6.64
C VAL A 125 -5.08 -8.62 -5.83
N LEU A 126 -5.09 -8.93 -4.53
CA LEU A 126 -6.12 -8.48 -3.60
C LEU A 126 -5.86 -7.02 -3.19
N PHE A 127 -6.86 -6.16 -3.31
CA PHE A 127 -6.83 -4.81 -2.77
C PHE A 127 -7.82 -4.69 -1.63
N VAL A 128 -7.36 -4.18 -0.48
CA VAL A 128 -8.20 -3.92 0.70
C VAL A 128 -8.06 -2.46 1.09
N ASP A 129 -9.18 -1.78 1.25
CA ASP A 129 -9.25 -0.43 1.77
C ASP A 129 -9.58 -0.45 3.26
N GLY A 130 -8.58 -0.22 4.11
CA GLY A 130 -8.74 -0.10 5.55
C GLY A 130 -8.98 1.34 6.03
N GLU A 131 -9.03 2.35 5.15
CA GLU A 131 -9.24 3.75 5.55
C GLU A 131 -10.71 4.04 5.94
N GLY A 132 -11.64 3.14 5.59
CA GLY A 132 -13.08 3.32 5.74
C GLY A 132 -13.71 3.00 7.11
N GLU A 133 -12.99 2.39 8.06
CA GLU A 133 -13.58 1.91 9.33
C GLU A 133 -13.63 2.94 10.48
N GLN A 134 -13.12 4.16 10.29
CA GLN A 134 -13.12 5.21 11.32
C GLN A 134 -14.42 6.03 11.42
N ARG A 135 -15.58 5.43 11.12
CA ARG A 135 -16.90 6.03 11.36
C ARG A 135 -17.77 4.99 12.06
N ASP A 136 -17.88 5.11 13.38
CA ASP A 136 -19.06 4.76 14.21
C ASP A 136 -18.69 4.58 15.71
N GLY A 137 -17.80 5.42 16.24
CA GLY A 137 -17.42 5.40 17.68
C GLY A 137 -17.83 6.63 18.49
N ALA A 138 -18.45 7.64 17.88
CA ALA A 138 -18.73 8.92 18.54
C ALA A 138 -20.15 9.43 18.25
N ALA A 139 -21.16 8.57 18.38
CA ALA A 139 -22.53 9.03 18.63
C ALA A 139 -22.80 8.93 20.13
N GLY A 140 -22.38 9.98 20.85
CA GLY A 140 -22.79 10.17 22.24
C GLY A 140 -24.31 10.16 22.36
N THR A 141 -24.81 9.27 23.20
CA THR A 141 -26.17 9.22 23.71
C THR A 141 -26.67 10.62 24.07
N SER A 142 -27.65 11.12 23.32
CA SER A 142 -28.63 12.07 23.84
C SER A 142 -30.02 11.59 23.44
N SER A 143 -30.67 10.87 24.35
CA SER A 143 -32.11 10.64 24.32
C SER A 143 -32.79 11.95 24.74
N ALA A 144 -33.11 12.81 23.78
CA ALA A 144 -34.02 13.92 23.98
C ALA A 144 -35.43 13.47 23.59
N THR A 145 -36.24 13.22 24.60
CA THR A 145 -37.69 13.01 24.53
C THR A 145 -38.36 14.16 23.77
N ALA A 146 -39.13 13.81 22.75
CA ALA A 146 -39.99 14.74 22.03
C ALA A 146 -41.16 15.16 22.94
N ASP A 147 -41.31 16.47 23.16
CA ASP A 147 -42.56 17.07 23.63
C ASP A 147 -43.10 18.01 22.55
N ALA A 148 -44.41 17.93 22.36
CA ALA A 148 -45.16 18.53 21.27
C ALA A 148 -45.66 19.93 21.65
N GLY A 149 -45.42 20.93 20.79
CA GLY A 149 -45.82 22.32 21.04
C GLY A 149 -46.05 23.14 19.77
N THR A 150 -47.32 23.20 19.37
CA THR A 150 -47.97 23.95 18.29
C THR A 150 -47.63 25.46 18.12
N ARG A 151 -47.62 25.90 16.83
CA ARG A 151 -47.99 27.20 16.20
C ARG A 151 -46.89 28.06 15.53
N GLY A 152 -47.07 28.27 14.22
CA GLY A 152 -47.23 29.60 13.64
C GLY A 152 -46.05 30.25 12.90
N GLY A 153 -46.19 30.38 11.58
CA GLY A 153 -45.90 31.64 10.89
C GLY A 153 -44.56 31.83 10.17
N SER A 154 -44.66 31.94 8.84
CA SER A 154 -43.96 32.92 7.98
C SER A 154 -42.54 32.62 7.46
N ARG A 155 -42.47 32.49 6.13
CA ARG A 155 -41.30 32.52 5.22
C ARG A 155 -40.63 33.91 5.21
N PRO A 156 -39.32 34.04 4.88
CA PRO A 156 -38.90 34.06 3.46
C PRO A 156 -37.50 33.46 3.10
N ARG A 157 -37.30 33.38 1.76
CA ARG A 157 -36.11 33.16 0.89
C ARG A 157 -34.73 33.47 1.52
N ARG A 158 -33.57 32.90 1.12
CA ARG A 158 -33.02 32.65 -0.24
C ARG A 158 -31.70 31.84 -0.14
N SER A 159 -31.42 31.04 -1.16
CA SER A 159 -30.12 30.68 -1.79
C SER A 159 -28.89 30.29 -0.96
N GLY A 160 -28.36 29.10 -1.27
CA GLY A 160 -26.94 28.78 -1.17
C GLY A 160 -26.69 27.30 -0.86
N SER A 161 -26.51 26.46 -1.88
CA SER A 161 -25.75 25.21 -1.69
C SER A 161 -24.89 24.94 -2.90
N SER A 162 -23.59 24.89 -2.61
CA SER A 162 -22.51 24.40 -3.42
C SER A 162 -22.71 22.91 -3.71
N SER A 163 -22.75 22.52 -4.98
CA SER A 163 -22.65 21.11 -5.34
C SER A 163 -21.19 20.68 -5.35
N SER A 164 -20.87 19.84 -4.38
CA SER A 164 -19.81 18.83 -4.42
C SER A 164 -20.12 17.80 -5.53
N ALA A 165 -19.11 17.48 -6.33
CA ALA A 165 -18.95 16.21 -7.06
C ALA A 165 -17.44 16.08 -7.36
N ALA A 166 -16.69 15.23 -6.64
CA ALA A 166 -16.56 13.79 -6.86
C ALA A 166 -16.04 13.44 -8.26
N SER A 167 -14.79 12.99 -8.32
CA SER A 167 -14.28 11.93 -9.22
C SER A 167 -12.79 11.71 -8.88
N SER A 168 -12.43 10.83 -7.95
CA SER A 168 -12.21 9.38 -8.13
C SER A 168 -11.74 8.97 -9.52
N ALA A 169 -10.42 8.94 -9.70
CA ALA A 169 -9.75 7.96 -10.55
C ALA A 169 -8.27 7.89 -10.18
N ALA A 170 -7.86 6.80 -9.52
CA ALA A 170 -6.47 6.36 -9.54
C ALA A 170 -6.41 4.85 -9.27
N THR A 171 -6.89 4.06 -10.24
CA THR A 171 -6.34 2.73 -10.43
C THR A 171 -4.98 2.93 -11.10
N SER A 172 -3.89 2.76 -10.35
CA SER A 172 -2.53 2.83 -10.92
C SER A 172 -1.71 1.65 -10.46
N PHE A 173 -1.16 0.96 -11.47
CA PHE A 173 0.03 0.11 -11.42
C PHE A 173 1.13 0.79 -12.23
#